data_AF-A0A1B8XX48-F1
#
_entry.id   AF-A0A1B8XX48-F1
#
_cell.length_a   1.000
_cell.length_b   1.000
_cell.length_c   1.000
_cell.angle_alpha   90.00
_cell.angle_beta   90.00
_cell.angle_gamma   90.00
#
_symmetry.space_group_name_H-M   'P 1'
#
loop_
_entity.id
_entity.type
_entity.pdbx_description
1 polymer ?
#
loop_
_entity_poly.entity_id
_entity_poly.type
_entity_poly.pdbx_seq_one_letter_code
_entity_poly.pdbx_strand_id
1 'polypeptide(L)'
;MNGDLLIYIRRTCNQSGVSLKLLEASAKWLIQISFSPGKVSPKGRWILTAAHCINFSRTNRVVVGEFDLANEEGAEEIFLIPSEDMFVHQSWNSVCVACGNDIALIRLPRPVQISDKVQLSCLPPAGELLPNNFSCYASGWGRLYTGGPYPDILQQALLPVVDYDHCTQRDWWGATVKRSMVCAGGDIRSVCNGDSGGPLNCQGADGRWYVHGVTSFGSGYGCNTLKKPSVFTRVSAFNSWIQQTISENSVSGFQ
;
A
#
# COMPACT_ATOMS: atom_id res chain seq x y z
N MET A 1 0.61 34.38 13.01
CA MET A 1 1.55 33.96 14.07
C MET A 1 0.81 32.97 14.94
N ASN A 2 1.48 31.87 15.29
CA ASN A 2 1.04 30.78 16.19
C ASN A 2 -0.13 29.96 15.59
N GLY A 3 0.00 28.66 15.35
CA GLY A 3 0.94 27.68 15.86
C GLY A 3 0.12 26.41 16.12
N ASP A 4 0.68 25.28 15.72
CA ASP A 4 0.41 23.95 16.30
C ASP A 4 -0.89 23.24 15.84
N LEU A 5 -0.93 21.94 15.55
CA LEU A 5 0.07 20.88 15.37
C LEU A 5 -0.69 19.69 14.75
N LEU A 6 -0.13 19.11 13.68
CA LEU A 6 -0.63 17.98 12.88
C LEU A 6 -0.75 16.68 13.70
N ILE A 7 -1.47 15.69 13.19
CA ILE A 7 -0.75 14.54 12.62
C ILE A 7 -1.21 14.40 11.20
N TYR A 8 -0.28 13.94 10.36
CA TYR A 8 0.07 13.74 8.94
C TYR A 8 1.13 12.63 9.08
N ILE A 9 1.19 11.55 8.29
CA ILE A 9 2.41 10.70 8.36
C ILE A 9 3.55 11.47 7.68
N ARG A 10 4.17 12.33 8.50
CA ARG A 10 5.32 13.15 8.18
C ARG A 10 6.54 12.25 8.26
N ARG A 11 7.25 12.18 7.14
CA ARG A 11 8.50 11.44 6.85
C ARG A 11 8.31 9.96 6.47
N THR A 12 8.84 9.54 5.29
CA THR A 12 8.97 8.16 4.81
C THR A 12 9.62 7.28 5.89
N CYS A 13 9.95 6.05 5.52
CA CYS A 13 11.38 5.73 5.49
C CYS A 13 12.25 6.93 4.96
N ASN A 14 12.36 8.01 5.76
CA ASN A 14 13.08 9.29 5.55
C ASN A 14 12.53 10.52 4.69
N GLN A 15 11.29 11.05 4.92
CA GLN A 15 10.48 12.09 4.14
C GLN A 15 9.12 11.74 3.41
N SER A 16 8.05 12.44 3.77
CA SER A 16 6.63 12.07 4.05
C SER A 16 5.66 11.45 3.04
N GLY A 17 4.66 10.72 3.56
CA GLY A 17 3.36 10.45 2.91
C GLY A 17 2.95 8.97 2.91
N VAL A 18 1.89 8.59 3.63
CA VAL A 18 1.04 7.46 3.24
C VAL A 18 -0.39 7.96 3.39
N SER A 19 -1.05 8.14 2.25
CA SER A 19 -2.47 8.41 2.14
C SER A 19 -3.05 7.32 1.25
N LEU A 20 -4.16 6.74 1.68
CA LEU A 20 -4.99 5.87 0.85
C LEU A 20 -6.33 6.61 0.75
N LYS A 21 -6.52 7.39 -0.32
CA LYS A 21 -7.82 7.59 -0.95
C LYS A 21 -7.61 7.30 -2.41
N LEU A 22 -8.62 6.69 -2.98
CA LEU A 22 -8.67 6.41 -4.38
C LEU A 22 -9.90 7.10 -4.91
N LEU A 23 -9.70 7.94 -5.92
CA LEU A 23 -10.74 8.25 -6.87
C LEU A 23 -10.20 8.73 -8.22
N GLU A 24 -10.79 8.11 -9.24
CA GLU A 24 -10.99 8.43 -10.67
C GLU A 24 -9.86 9.09 -11.49
N ALA A 25 -9.00 8.22 -12.03
CA ALA A 25 -9.24 7.76 -13.41
C ALA A 25 -9.12 6.22 -13.44
N SER A 26 -10.26 5.53 -13.33
CA SER A 26 -10.44 4.07 -13.39
C SER A 26 -9.91 3.15 -12.26
N ALA A 27 -9.28 3.62 -11.19
CA ALA A 27 -8.99 2.76 -10.01
C ALA A 27 -9.42 3.43 -8.70
N LYS A 28 -10.50 2.90 -8.08
CA LYS A 28 -11.07 3.25 -6.75
C LYS A 28 -10.24 2.52 -5.67
N TRP A 29 -10.62 2.36 -4.40
CA TRP A 29 -10.04 1.39 -3.39
C TRP A 29 -9.13 1.80 -2.20
N LEU A 30 -9.70 2.40 -1.14
CA LEU A 30 -9.20 2.20 0.23
C LEU A 30 -9.21 0.71 0.57
N ILE A 31 -8.21 0.20 1.29
CA ILE A 31 -8.05 -1.25 1.45
C ILE A 31 -9.09 -1.76 2.45
N GLN A 32 -10.11 -2.50 2.01
CA GLN A 32 -10.78 -3.47 2.88
C GLN A 32 -10.15 -4.82 2.63
N ILE A 33 -10.16 -5.62 3.67
CA ILE A 33 -9.98 -7.05 3.59
C ILE A 33 -11.39 -7.66 3.71
N SER A 34 -12.03 -7.93 2.57
CA SER A 34 -13.27 -8.70 2.54
C SER A 34 -12.94 -10.15 2.25
N PHE A 35 -13.31 -11.05 3.16
CA PHE A 35 -13.37 -12.48 2.88
C PHE A 35 -14.77 -12.84 2.37
N SER A 36 -14.85 -13.94 1.61
CA SER A 36 -16.05 -14.56 1.04
C SER A 36 -17.29 -14.53 1.96
N PRO A 37 -18.52 -14.57 1.42
CA PRO A 37 -19.74 -14.27 2.18
C PRO A 37 -19.92 -15.21 3.38
N GLY A 38 -20.09 -14.63 4.58
CA GLY A 38 -20.48 -15.38 5.78
C GLY A 38 -19.68 -15.15 7.07
N LYS A 39 -18.60 -14.36 7.06
CA LYS A 39 -17.86 -13.99 8.29
C LYS A 39 -17.82 -12.47 8.47
N VAL A 40 -18.41 -11.99 9.56
CA VAL A 40 -18.51 -10.56 9.91
C VAL A 40 -17.15 -10.07 10.39
N SER A 41 -16.36 -9.46 9.49
CA SER A 41 -15.39 -8.44 9.89
C SER A 41 -16.14 -7.11 10.01
N PRO A 42 -15.89 -6.26 11.02
CA PRO A 42 -16.39 -4.89 11.01
C PRO A 42 -15.85 -4.19 9.75
N LYS A 43 -16.75 -3.94 8.79
CA LYS A 43 -16.44 -3.36 7.47
C LYS A 43 -15.67 -2.05 7.65
N GLY A 44 -14.63 -1.82 6.85
CA GLY A 44 -13.95 -0.52 6.75
C GLY A 44 -13.08 -0.11 7.95
N ARG A 45 -12.56 -1.04 8.76
CA ARG A 45 -11.72 -0.72 9.94
C ARG A 45 -10.23 -1.05 9.79
N TRP A 46 -9.81 -1.67 8.69
CA TRP A 46 -8.44 -2.18 8.54
C TRP A 46 -7.77 -1.55 7.34
N ILE A 47 -6.52 -1.11 7.48
CA ILE A 47 -5.69 -0.57 6.41
C ILE A 47 -4.48 -1.50 6.23
N LEU A 48 -4.13 -1.80 4.98
CA LEU A 48 -2.92 -2.54 4.63
C LEU A 48 -1.83 -1.55 4.20
N THR A 49 -0.60 -1.77 4.64
CA THR A 49 0.56 -0.93 4.29
C THR A 49 1.85 -1.72 4.40
N ALA A 50 2.99 -1.10 4.10
CA ALA A 50 4.30 -1.71 4.28
C ALA A 50 4.71 -1.67 5.76
N ALA A 51 5.44 -2.68 6.21
CA ALA A 51 5.95 -2.72 7.57
C ALA A 51 6.97 -1.60 7.83
N HIS A 52 7.77 -1.24 6.83
CA HIS A 52 8.74 -0.16 6.95
C HIS A 52 8.10 1.23 7.17
N CYS A 53 6.80 1.39 6.90
CA CYS A 53 6.06 2.62 7.17
C CYS A 53 5.69 2.78 8.65
N ILE A 54 5.69 1.70 9.42
CA ILE A 54 5.22 1.72 10.81
C ILE A 54 6.28 2.31 11.73
N ASN A 55 5.88 3.30 12.53
CA ASN A 55 6.72 3.91 13.55
C ASN A 55 6.03 3.80 14.92
N PHE A 56 6.50 2.87 15.76
CA PHE A 56 5.95 2.64 17.10
C PHE A 56 6.28 3.73 18.12
N SER A 57 7.26 4.60 17.83
CA SER A 57 7.64 5.68 18.75
C SER A 57 6.74 6.92 18.63
N ARG A 58 5.71 6.88 17.77
CA ARG A 58 4.87 8.03 17.43
C ARG A 58 3.42 7.61 17.20
N THR A 59 2.50 8.52 17.47
CA THR A 59 1.13 8.41 16.96
C THR A 59 1.15 8.61 15.44
N ASN A 60 0.55 7.69 14.70
CA ASN A 60 0.47 7.78 13.24
C ASN A 60 -0.87 8.44 12.83
N ARG A 61 -0.91 9.18 11.71
CA ARG A 61 -2.18 9.66 11.12
C ARG A 61 -2.50 8.86 9.88
N VAL A 62 -3.68 8.29 9.83
CA VAL A 62 -4.29 7.87 8.57
C VAL A 62 -5.26 8.95 8.11
N VAL A 63 -5.13 9.37 6.85
CA VAL A 63 -6.15 10.15 6.15
C VAL A 63 -6.73 9.25 5.08
N VAL A 64 -8.04 9.16 5.10
CA VAL A 64 -8.83 8.54 4.03
C VAL A 64 -9.61 9.67 3.38
N GLY A 65 -10.02 9.54 2.13
CA GLY A 65 -10.79 10.63 1.55
C GLY A 65 -9.97 11.86 1.11
N GLU A 66 -8.65 11.79 0.97
CA GLU A 66 -7.75 12.86 0.44
C GLU A 66 -7.40 12.75 -1.06
N PHE A 67 -7.50 13.81 -1.87
CA PHE A 67 -7.10 13.80 -3.29
C PHE A 67 -6.11 14.92 -3.63
N ASP A 68 -6.34 16.11 -3.09
CA ASP A 68 -5.51 17.31 -3.28
C ASP A 68 -4.96 17.77 -1.94
N LEU A 69 -3.67 17.49 -1.69
CA LEU A 69 -3.00 17.85 -0.44
C LEU A 69 -2.95 19.36 -0.18
N ALA A 70 -3.22 20.19 -1.17
CA ALA A 70 -3.28 21.64 -1.03
C ALA A 70 -4.67 22.15 -0.61
N ASN A 71 -5.74 21.36 -0.76
CA ASN A 71 -7.13 21.80 -0.59
C ASN A 71 -8.00 20.75 0.12
N GLU A 72 -8.77 21.15 1.14
CA GLU A 72 -9.77 20.27 1.74
C GLU A 72 -11.00 20.13 0.82
N GLU A 73 -11.39 18.90 0.48
CA GLU A 73 -12.50 18.60 -0.43
C GLU A 73 -13.80 18.15 0.27
N GLY A 74 -13.76 18.06 1.60
CA GLY A 74 -14.88 17.66 2.46
C GLY A 74 -15.13 16.15 2.53
N ALA A 75 -14.27 15.34 1.93
CA ALA A 75 -14.35 13.89 1.96
C ALA A 75 -13.34 13.24 2.92
N GLU A 76 -12.40 14.04 3.42
CA GLU A 76 -11.28 13.63 4.23
C GLU A 76 -11.77 13.19 5.61
N GLU A 77 -11.37 11.99 6.04
CA GLU A 77 -11.47 11.59 7.43
C GLU A 77 -10.08 11.31 8.00
N ILE A 78 -9.84 11.89 9.17
CA ILE A 78 -8.56 11.82 9.87
C ILE A 78 -8.68 10.86 11.05
N PHE A 79 -7.74 9.92 11.14
CA PHE A 79 -7.63 8.96 12.22
C PHE A 79 -6.25 9.06 12.86
N LEU A 80 -6.21 9.23 14.17
CA LEU A 80 -4.99 9.08 14.96
C LEU A 80 -4.88 7.63 15.43
N ILE A 81 -3.76 6.99 15.10
CA ILE A 81 -3.54 5.56 15.30
C ILE A 81 -2.50 5.39 16.40
N PRO A 82 -2.88 4.78 17.54
CA PRO A 82 -1.95 4.45 18.61
C PRO A 82 -1.21 3.15 18.29
N SER A 83 -0.06 2.92 18.93
CA SER A 83 0.85 1.83 18.55
C SER A 83 0.25 0.42 18.69
N GLU A 84 -0.68 0.24 19.62
CA GLU A 84 -1.43 -1.01 19.85
C GLU A 84 -2.36 -1.39 18.69
N ASP A 85 -2.66 -0.44 17.79
CA ASP A 85 -3.46 -0.65 16.59
C ASP A 85 -2.60 -0.86 15.32
N MET A 86 -1.29 -1.08 15.48
CA MET A 86 -0.35 -1.31 14.39
C MET A 86 0.24 -2.72 14.48
N PHE A 87 0.06 -3.51 13.43
CA PHE A 87 0.41 -4.92 13.39
C PHE A 87 1.42 -5.16 12.28
N VAL A 88 2.70 -5.27 12.64
CA VAL A 88 3.79 -5.57 11.71
C VAL A 88 3.97 -7.09 11.59
N HIS A 89 4.19 -7.59 10.38
CA HIS A 89 4.47 -9.01 10.17
C HIS A 89 5.68 -9.47 10.99
N GLN A 90 5.57 -10.58 11.72
CA GLN A 90 6.55 -11.02 12.72
C GLN A 90 7.93 -11.33 12.11
N SER A 91 7.96 -11.73 10.83
CA SER A 91 9.17 -12.00 10.07
C SER A 91 9.70 -10.80 9.26
N TRP A 92 9.15 -9.59 9.46
CA TRP A 92 9.71 -8.36 8.89
C TRP A 92 11.05 -8.04 9.55
N ASN A 93 12.03 -7.66 8.74
CA ASN A 93 13.34 -7.24 9.22
C ASN A 93 13.79 -5.96 8.52
N SER A 94 13.81 -4.84 9.26
CA SER A 94 14.19 -3.52 8.73
C SER A 94 15.63 -3.43 8.24
N VAL A 95 16.54 -4.30 8.71
CA VAL A 95 17.92 -4.35 8.19
C VAL A 95 18.05 -5.23 6.93
N CYS A 96 16.99 -5.93 6.52
CA CYS A 96 16.97 -6.79 5.34
C CYS A 96 15.66 -6.64 4.56
N VAL A 97 15.48 -5.52 3.86
CA VAL A 97 14.30 -5.30 2.99
C VAL A 97 14.16 -6.40 1.93
N ALA A 98 15.28 -6.88 1.37
CA ALA A 98 15.31 -7.97 0.40
C ALA A 98 14.91 -9.35 0.98
N CYS A 99 14.82 -9.49 2.30
CA CYS A 99 14.28 -10.70 2.94
C CYS A 99 12.74 -10.78 2.79
N GLY A 100 12.08 -9.67 2.42
CA GLY A 100 10.64 -9.61 2.22
C GLY A 100 9.87 -9.47 3.54
N ASN A 101 8.61 -9.89 3.52
CA ASN A 101 7.67 -9.75 4.65
C ASN A 101 7.40 -8.28 5.04
N ASP A 102 7.56 -7.37 4.09
CA ASP A 102 7.33 -5.93 4.28
C ASP A 102 5.84 -5.62 4.18
N ILE A 103 5.09 -5.99 5.22
CA ILE A 103 3.64 -5.86 5.28
C ILE A 103 3.18 -5.60 6.71
N ALA A 104 2.23 -4.69 6.85
CA ALA A 104 1.60 -4.34 8.12
C ALA A 104 0.11 -4.07 7.94
N LEU A 105 -0.63 -4.25 9.04
CA LEU A 105 -2.02 -3.86 9.17
C LEU A 105 -2.14 -2.74 10.19
N ILE A 106 -3.05 -1.81 9.92
CA ILE A 106 -3.45 -0.77 10.87
C ILE A 106 -4.94 -0.92 11.14
N ARG A 107 -5.32 -0.95 12.42
CA ARG A 107 -6.72 -0.92 12.85
C ARG A 107 -7.14 0.52 13.10
N LEU A 108 -8.25 0.94 12.50
CA LEU A 108 -8.84 2.24 12.73
C LEU A 108 -9.69 2.22 14.01
N PRO A 109 -9.73 3.32 14.79
CA PRO A 109 -10.53 3.39 16.01
C PRO A 109 -12.05 3.28 15.72
N ARG A 110 -12.47 3.67 14.51
CA ARG A 110 -13.83 3.50 14.00
C ARG A 110 -13.78 3.15 12.50
N PRO A 111 -14.82 2.49 11.96
CA PRO A 111 -14.94 2.30 10.52
C PRO A 111 -14.89 3.61 9.71
N VAL A 112 -14.33 3.54 8.50
CA VAL A 112 -14.45 4.62 7.50
C VAL A 112 -15.89 4.74 7.00
N GLN A 113 -16.29 5.95 6.63
CA GLN A 113 -17.56 6.19 5.94
C GLN A 113 -17.41 5.87 4.46
N ILE A 114 -18.14 4.85 4.01
CA ILE A 114 -18.12 4.46 2.60
C ILE A 114 -18.97 5.42 1.78
N SER A 115 -18.40 5.89 0.68
CA SER A 115 -19.03 6.84 -0.24
C SER A 115 -18.61 6.54 -1.67
N ASP A 116 -19.07 7.37 -2.60
CA ASP A 116 -18.50 7.44 -3.95
C ASP A 116 -17.00 7.78 -3.92
N LYS A 117 -16.57 8.57 -2.92
CA LYS A 117 -15.18 9.00 -2.71
C LYS A 117 -14.29 8.07 -1.89
N VAL A 118 -14.90 7.14 -1.16
CA VAL A 118 -14.20 6.18 -0.30
C VAL A 118 -14.81 4.81 -0.52
N GLN A 119 -14.09 3.95 -1.21
CA GLN A 119 -14.51 2.58 -1.53
C GLN A 119 -13.50 1.55 -1.06
N LEU A 120 -13.93 0.30 -0.93
CA LEU A 120 -13.17 -0.77 -0.30
C LEU A 120 -12.58 -1.75 -1.31
N SER A 121 -11.25 -1.97 -1.29
CA SER A 121 -10.54 -2.90 -2.18
C SER A 121 -10.83 -4.35 -1.87
N CYS A 122 -10.57 -5.22 -2.83
CA CYS A 122 -10.55 -6.66 -2.59
C CYS A 122 -9.12 -7.15 -2.29
N LEU A 123 -9.02 -8.20 -1.48
CA LEU A 123 -7.79 -9.00 -1.41
C LEU A 123 -7.77 -10.01 -2.56
N PRO A 124 -6.63 -10.23 -3.21
CA PRO A 124 -6.49 -11.30 -4.18
C PRO A 124 -6.67 -12.67 -3.51
N PRO A 125 -7.18 -13.69 -4.23
CA PRO A 125 -7.09 -15.08 -3.83
C PRO A 125 -5.71 -15.46 -3.28
N ALA A 126 -5.68 -16.26 -2.21
CA ALA A 126 -4.45 -16.70 -1.59
C ALA A 126 -3.57 -17.48 -2.60
N GLY A 127 -2.29 -17.14 -2.66
CA GLY A 127 -1.33 -17.76 -3.57
C GLY A 127 -1.40 -17.29 -5.02
N GLU A 128 -2.35 -16.43 -5.41
CA GLU A 128 -2.50 -15.97 -6.79
C GLU A 128 -1.22 -15.27 -7.30
N LEU A 129 -0.81 -15.63 -8.51
CA LEU A 129 0.30 -15.04 -9.23
C LEU A 129 -0.24 -14.34 -10.47
N LEU A 130 0.18 -13.10 -10.68
CA LEU A 130 -0.12 -12.37 -11.90
C LEU A 130 0.83 -12.79 -13.01
N PRO A 131 0.36 -12.97 -14.26
CA PRO A 131 1.22 -13.27 -15.38
C PRO A 131 2.09 -12.05 -15.75
N ASN A 132 3.17 -12.31 -16.49
CA ASN A 132 3.98 -11.23 -17.05
C ASN A 132 3.14 -10.31 -17.94
N ASN A 133 3.46 -9.02 -17.93
CA ASN A 133 2.74 -7.94 -18.61
C ASN A 133 1.27 -7.73 -18.16
N PHE A 134 0.84 -8.32 -17.04
CA PHE A 134 -0.49 -8.01 -16.50
C PHE A 134 -0.57 -6.52 -16.13
N SER A 135 -1.63 -5.85 -16.59
CA SER A 135 -1.79 -4.40 -16.39
C SER A 135 -2.29 -4.09 -14.98
N CYS A 136 -1.45 -3.43 -14.19
CA CYS A 136 -1.78 -2.94 -12.85
C CYS A 136 -1.52 -1.44 -12.75
N TYR A 137 -2.13 -0.80 -11.76
CA TYR A 137 -2.00 0.62 -11.49
C TYR A 137 -1.45 0.83 -10.09
N ALA A 138 -0.39 1.62 -10.00
CA ALA A 138 0.02 2.21 -8.74
C ALA A 138 -0.54 3.63 -8.64
N SER A 139 -0.86 4.05 -7.42
CA SER A 139 -1.40 5.38 -7.14
C SER A 139 -0.77 5.96 -5.88
N GLY A 140 -0.47 7.25 -5.89
CA GLY A 140 0.11 7.93 -4.74
C GLY A 140 0.54 9.37 -5.02
N TRP A 141 1.15 9.99 -4.01
CA TRP A 141 1.71 11.35 -4.04
C TRP A 141 3.24 11.32 -3.96
N GLY A 142 3.88 10.21 -4.34
CA GLY A 142 5.32 10.14 -4.47
C GLY A 142 5.86 11.13 -5.50
N ARG A 143 7.17 11.35 -5.46
CA ARG A 143 7.85 12.27 -6.38
C ARG A 143 7.55 11.89 -7.83
N LEU A 144 7.31 12.89 -8.67
CA LEU A 144 7.03 12.67 -10.10
C LEU A 144 8.21 12.04 -10.85
N TYR A 145 9.43 12.21 -10.34
CA TYR A 145 10.65 11.60 -10.84
C TYR A 145 11.74 11.66 -9.76
N THR A 146 12.87 10.98 -9.98
CA THR A 146 14.01 10.98 -9.04
C THR A 146 14.50 12.40 -8.73
N GLY A 147 14.39 12.82 -7.48
CA GLY A 147 14.75 14.18 -7.03
C GLY A 147 13.74 15.28 -7.41
N GLY A 148 12.66 14.95 -8.12
CA GLY A 148 11.61 15.88 -8.52
C GLY A 148 10.63 16.26 -7.41
N PRO A 149 9.68 17.17 -7.69
CA PRO A 149 8.71 17.63 -6.69
C PRO A 149 7.72 16.52 -6.29
N TYR A 150 7.11 16.69 -5.12
CA TYR A 150 5.91 15.95 -4.74
C TYR A 150 4.69 16.65 -5.36
N PRO A 151 3.76 15.93 -5.99
CA PRO A 151 2.51 16.49 -6.47
C PRO A 151 1.55 16.71 -5.30
N ASP A 152 0.72 17.76 -5.39
CA ASP A 152 -0.38 17.96 -4.45
C ASP A 152 -1.59 17.08 -4.81
N ILE A 153 -1.83 16.90 -6.11
CA ILE A 153 -2.89 16.05 -6.65
C ILE A 153 -2.42 14.59 -6.76
N LEU A 154 -3.29 13.65 -6.39
CA LEU A 154 -3.03 12.21 -6.50
C LEU A 154 -2.64 11.82 -7.94
N GLN A 155 -1.57 11.04 -8.06
CA GLN A 155 -1.09 10.52 -9.34
C GLN A 155 -1.43 9.04 -9.49
N GLN A 156 -1.47 8.58 -10.74
CA GLN A 156 -1.54 7.16 -11.06
C GLN A 156 -0.63 6.79 -12.22
N ALA A 157 -0.10 5.57 -12.18
CA ALA A 157 0.75 5.02 -13.22
C ALA A 157 0.35 3.58 -13.56
N LEU A 158 0.13 3.31 -14.85
CA LEU A 158 0.06 1.96 -15.37
C LEU A 158 1.46 1.32 -15.29
N LEU A 159 1.57 0.26 -14.50
CA LEU A 159 2.77 -0.54 -14.31
C LEU A 159 2.47 -2.00 -14.68
N PRO A 160 2.92 -2.47 -15.86
CA PRO A 160 2.82 -3.88 -16.21
C PRO A 160 3.62 -4.74 -15.23
N VAL A 161 3.06 -5.87 -14.82
CA VAL A 161 3.75 -6.84 -13.96
C VAL A 161 4.93 -7.44 -14.71
N VAL A 162 6.03 -7.60 -13.98
CA VAL A 162 7.17 -8.41 -14.40
C VAL A 162 7.16 -9.65 -13.52
N ASP A 163 6.95 -10.82 -14.12
CA ASP A 163 6.86 -12.05 -13.35
C ASP A 163 8.18 -12.39 -12.63
N TYR A 164 8.13 -13.37 -11.73
CA TYR A 164 9.30 -13.74 -10.92
C TYR A 164 10.50 -14.18 -11.78
N ASP A 165 10.26 -14.94 -12.85
CA ASP A 165 11.33 -15.51 -13.66
C ASP A 165 12.04 -14.44 -14.50
N HIS A 166 11.31 -13.43 -14.98
CA HIS A 166 11.90 -12.25 -15.63
C HIS A 166 12.56 -11.32 -14.63
N CYS A 167 11.91 -11.04 -13.50
CA CYS A 167 12.41 -10.09 -12.51
C CYS A 167 13.70 -10.58 -11.83
N THR A 168 13.92 -11.90 -11.77
CA THR A 168 15.13 -12.52 -11.20
C THR A 168 16.25 -12.79 -12.21
N GLN A 169 16.12 -12.34 -13.46
CA GLN A 169 17.22 -12.37 -14.41
C GLN A 169 18.44 -11.58 -13.89
N ARG A 170 19.64 -11.98 -14.32
CA ARG A 170 20.92 -11.45 -13.82
C ARG A 170 21.08 -9.95 -14.01
N ASP A 171 20.58 -9.41 -15.12
CA ASP A 171 20.59 -7.99 -15.46
C ASP A 171 19.39 -7.21 -14.88
N TRP A 172 18.44 -7.93 -14.24
CA TRP A 172 17.31 -7.39 -13.49
C TRP A 172 17.63 -7.35 -11.99
N TRP A 173 16.74 -7.84 -11.12
CA TRP A 173 16.96 -7.84 -9.68
C TRP A 173 17.74 -9.05 -9.17
N GLY A 174 17.96 -10.07 -10.01
CA GLY A 174 18.67 -11.29 -9.61
C GLY A 174 18.04 -11.95 -8.38
N ALA A 175 18.88 -12.47 -7.48
CA ALA A 175 18.44 -13.15 -6.26
C ALA A 175 17.83 -12.23 -5.17
N THR A 176 17.78 -10.91 -5.42
CA THR A 176 17.22 -9.92 -4.49
C THR A 176 15.72 -10.12 -4.32
N VAL A 177 15.01 -10.40 -5.42
CA VAL A 177 13.55 -10.58 -5.42
C VAL A 177 13.19 -11.99 -4.95
N LYS A 178 12.14 -12.09 -4.13
CA LYS A 178 11.61 -13.34 -3.56
C LYS A 178 10.25 -13.67 -4.16
N ARG A 179 9.81 -14.93 -4.03
CA ARG A 179 8.47 -15.36 -4.48
C ARG A 179 7.33 -14.71 -3.70
N SER A 180 7.60 -14.12 -2.54
CA SER A 180 6.66 -13.30 -1.76
C SER A 180 6.60 -11.84 -2.22
N MET A 181 7.23 -11.50 -3.34
CA MET A 181 7.24 -10.18 -3.95
C MET A 181 6.63 -10.23 -5.36
N VAL A 182 6.19 -9.07 -5.85
CA VAL A 182 5.78 -8.84 -7.24
C VAL A 182 6.52 -7.62 -7.77
N CYS A 183 7.00 -7.70 -9.00
CA CYS A 183 7.66 -6.60 -9.68
C CYS A 183 6.68 -5.95 -10.67
N ALA A 184 6.71 -4.63 -10.81
CA ALA A 184 5.94 -3.94 -11.83
C ALA A 184 6.68 -2.73 -12.41
N GLY A 185 6.50 -2.48 -13.70
CA GLY A 185 7.21 -1.44 -14.45
C GLY A 185 8.62 -1.90 -14.86
N GLY A 186 9.63 -1.07 -14.58
CA GLY A 186 11.02 -1.33 -14.99
C GLY A 186 11.37 -0.72 -16.34
N ASP A 187 10.58 0.25 -16.77
CA ASP A 187 10.76 1.09 -17.96
C ASP A 187 10.53 2.56 -17.56
N ILE A 188 9.89 3.38 -18.40
CA ILE A 188 9.68 4.82 -18.20
C ILE A 188 8.73 5.20 -17.03
N ARG A 189 8.01 4.25 -16.43
CA ARG A 189 7.06 4.47 -15.32
C ARG A 189 7.40 3.58 -14.12
N SER A 190 7.22 4.12 -12.91
CA SER A 190 7.49 3.45 -11.64
C SER A 190 6.79 4.18 -10.50
N VAL A 191 6.71 3.53 -9.34
CA VAL A 191 6.49 4.24 -8.07
C VAL A 191 7.80 4.90 -7.63
N CYS A 192 7.69 5.99 -6.88
CA CYS A 192 8.86 6.75 -6.46
C CYS A 192 8.86 7.05 -4.96
N ASN A 193 9.88 7.80 -4.52
CA ASN A 193 9.99 8.22 -3.12
C ASN A 193 8.70 8.91 -2.69
N GLY A 194 8.06 8.41 -1.64
CA GLY A 194 6.76 8.88 -1.14
C GLY A 194 5.57 7.95 -1.45
N ASP A 195 5.74 6.95 -2.32
CA ASP A 195 4.70 5.93 -2.61
C ASP A 195 4.84 4.66 -1.75
N SER A 196 5.79 4.65 -0.82
CA SER A 196 6.04 3.57 0.14
C SER A 196 4.76 3.11 0.85
N GLY A 197 4.51 1.80 0.88
CA GLY A 197 3.28 1.24 1.45
C GLY A 197 2.02 1.43 0.60
N GLY A 198 2.11 2.15 -0.54
CA GLY A 198 1.02 2.35 -1.48
C GLY A 198 0.60 1.06 -2.21
N PRO A 199 -0.60 1.02 -2.80
CA PRO A 199 -1.14 -0.19 -3.42
C PRO A 199 -0.68 -0.36 -4.87
N LEU A 200 -0.48 -1.61 -5.28
CA LEU A 200 -0.52 -2.04 -6.68
C LEU A 200 -1.88 -2.69 -6.93
N ASN A 201 -2.76 -1.96 -7.60
CA ASN A 201 -4.13 -2.36 -7.90
C ASN A 201 -4.21 -3.01 -9.28
N CYS A 202 -4.86 -4.17 -9.37
CA CYS A 202 -5.04 -4.88 -10.62
C CYS A 202 -6.51 -5.29 -10.78
N GLN A 203 -7.06 -5.16 -11.98
CA GLN A 203 -8.45 -5.51 -12.23
C GLN A 203 -8.56 -7.01 -12.57
N GLY A 204 -9.33 -7.75 -11.79
CA GLY A 204 -9.60 -9.16 -12.02
C GLY A 204 -10.59 -9.39 -13.17
N ALA A 205 -10.71 -10.65 -13.59
CA ALA A 205 -11.62 -11.04 -14.68
C ALA A 205 -13.11 -10.79 -14.36
N ASP A 206 -13.46 -10.65 -13.09
CA ASP A 206 -14.79 -10.29 -12.61
C ASP A 206 -15.06 -8.77 -12.61
N GLY A 207 -14.12 -7.97 -13.14
CA GLY A 207 -14.20 -6.52 -13.21
C GLY A 207 -13.93 -5.81 -11.87
N ARG A 208 -13.75 -6.54 -10.77
CA ARG A 208 -13.35 -5.97 -9.48
C ARG A 208 -11.85 -5.73 -9.45
N TRP A 209 -11.43 -4.89 -8.53
CA TRP A 209 -10.02 -4.58 -8.35
C TRP A 209 -9.50 -5.15 -7.05
N TYR A 210 -8.24 -5.55 -7.12
CA TYR A 210 -7.54 -6.28 -6.07
C TYR A 210 -6.22 -5.60 -5.78
N VAL A 211 -5.87 -5.51 -4.49
CA VAL A 211 -4.52 -5.06 -4.09
C VAL A 211 -3.58 -6.25 -4.18
N HIS A 212 -2.86 -6.38 -5.30
CA HIS A 212 -1.89 -7.46 -5.48
C HIS A 212 -0.53 -7.17 -4.84
N GLY A 213 -0.21 -5.90 -4.65
CA GLY A 213 1.08 -5.46 -4.12
C GLY A 213 0.96 -4.32 -3.13
N VAL A 214 1.92 -4.27 -2.19
CA VAL A 214 2.19 -3.14 -1.31
C VAL A 214 3.60 -2.63 -1.61
N THR A 215 3.78 -1.35 -1.93
CA THR A 215 5.07 -0.79 -2.35
C THR A 215 6.13 -1.00 -1.26
N SER A 216 7.21 -1.72 -1.59
CA SER A 216 8.29 -2.03 -0.65
C SER A 216 9.56 -1.24 -0.98
N PHE A 217 10.17 -1.47 -2.15
CA PHE A 217 11.43 -0.80 -2.52
C PHE A 217 11.59 -0.61 -4.03
N GLY A 218 12.56 0.22 -4.39
CA GLY A 218 12.97 0.48 -5.76
C GLY A 218 14.50 0.54 -5.91
N SER A 219 14.96 0.88 -7.11
CA SER A 219 16.40 1.01 -7.41
C SER A 219 17.06 2.13 -6.61
N GLY A 220 18.26 1.87 -6.10
CA GLY A 220 19.11 2.90 -5.47
C GLY A 220 19.58 3.99 -6.44
N TYR A 221 19.53 3.73 -7.75
CA TYR A 221 19.84 4.73 -8.78
C TYR A 221 18.68 5.70 -9.06
N GLY A 222 17.50 5.43 -8.49
CA GLY A 222 16.31 6.26 -8.66
C GLY A 222 15.12 5.50 -9.25
N CYS A 223 13.99 6.18 -9.23
CA CYS A 223 12.75 5.76 -9.86
C CYS A 223 12.92 5.71 -11.39
N ASN A 224 12.13 4.88 -12.09
CA ASN A 224 12.20 4.68 -13.55
C ASN A 224 13.56 4.15 -14.05
N THR A 225 14.28 3.39 -13.21
CA THR A 225 15.51 2.73 -13.64
C THR A 225 15.16 1.52 -14.53
N LEU A 226 15.64 1.51 -15.77
CA LEU A 226 15.43 0.42 -16.73
C LEU A 226 15.88 -0.94 -16.14
N LYS A 227 15.07 -1.98 -16.32
CA LYS A 227 15.28 -3.34 -15.76
C LYS A 227 15.40 -3.38 -14.23
N LYS A 228 14.97 -2.32 -13.53
CA LYS A 228 14.80 -2.32 -12.07
C LYS A 228 13.37 -1.89 -11.74
N PRO A 229 12.38 -2.76 -12.05
CA PRO A 229 10.99 -2.49 -11.72
C PRO A 229 10.81 -2.21 -10.23
N SER A 230 9.76 -1.47 -9.89
CA SER A 230 9.35 -1.28 -8.51
C SER A 230 8.98 -2.63 -7.91
N VAL A 231 9.42 -2.89 -6.68
CA VAL A 231 9.18 -4.15 -5.97
C VAL A 231 8.14 -3.93 -4.88
N PHE A 232 7.12 -4.77 -4.91
CA PHE A 232 6.00 -4.77 -3.98
C PHE A 232 5.98 -6.07 -3.20
N THR A 233 5.53 -6.02 -1.95
CA THR A 233 5.15 -7.22 -1.20
C THR A 233 3.90 -7.82 -1.83
N ARG A 234 3.96 -9.10 -2.24
CA ARG A 234 2.84 -9.79 -2.90
C ARG A 234 1.78 -10.14 -1.87
N VAL A 235 0.66 -9.42 -1.87
CA VAL A 235 -0.41 -9.55 -0.87
C VAL A 235 -0.99 -10.96 -0.82
N SER A 236 -1.11 -11.63 -1.97
CA SER A 236 -1.62 -13.01 -2.06
C SER A 236 -0.77 -14.04 -1.28
N ALA A 237 0.47 -13.70 -0.92
CA ALA A 237 1.34 -14.54 -0.09
C ALA A 237 1.02 -14.45 1.41
N PHE A 238 0.26 -13.41 1.82
CA PHE A 238 0.05 -13.06 3.22
C PHE A 238 -1.40 -13.16 3.66
N ASN A 239 -2.33 -13.70 2.84
CA ASN A 239 -3.74 -13.82 3.21
C ASN A 239 -3.96 -14.50 4.56
N SER A 240 -3.22 -15.58 4.86
CA SER A 240 -3.33 -16.29 6.14
C SER A 240 -2.93 -15.40 7.32
N TRP A 241 -1.80 -14.70 7.20
CA TRP A 241 -1.35 -13.74 8.22
C TRP A 241 -2.37 -12.61 8.40
N ILE A 242 -2.84 -12.03 7.29
CA ILE A 242 -3.86 -10.97 7.29
C ILE A 242 -5.13 -11.44 8.01
N GLN A 243 -5.64 -12.63 7.68
CA GLN A 243 -6.83 -13.23 8.29
C GLN A 243 -6.64 -13.42 9.79
N GLN A 244 -5.51 -14.01 10.17
CA GLN A 244 -5.19 -14.32 11.56
C GLN A 244 -5.13 -13.02 12.38
N THR A 245 -4.35 -12.04 11.93
CA THR A 245 -4.22 -10.74 12.62
C THR A 245 -5.57 -10.04 12.78
N ILE A 246 -6.41 -10.02 11.74
CA ILE A 246 -7.75 -9.45 11.86
C ILE A 246 -8.59 -10.22 12.88
N SER A 247 -8.59 -11.55 12.83
CA SER A 247 -9.42 -12.37 13.69
C SER A 247 -9.06 -12.24 15.17
N GLU A 248 -7.77 -12.25 15.50
CA GLU A 248 -7.26 -12.13 16.87
C GLU A 248 -7.54 -10.75 17.47
N ASN A 249 -7.60 -9.72 16.63
CA ASN A 249 -7.71 -8.32 17.05
C ASN A 249 -9.08 -7.68 16.76
N SER A 250 -10.08 -8.49 16.38
CA SER A 250 -11.47 -8.04 16.19
C SER A 250 -12.39 -8.35 17.38
N VAL A 251 -11.91 -9.09 18.40
CA VAL A 251 -12.75 -9.65 19.47
C VAL A 251 -12.71 -8.86 20.79
N SER A 252 -11.91 -7.80 20.92
CA SER A 252 -11.87 -6.99 22.15
C SER A 252 -12.74 -5.73 22.04
N GLY A 253 -13.94 -5.72 22.65
CA GLY A 253 -14.72 -4.47 22.77
C GLY A 253 -16.21 -4.53 23.13
N PHE A 254 -16.76 -5.62 23.65
CA PHE A 254 -18.06 -5.59 24.34
C PHE A 254 -17.94 -6.24 25.70
N GLN A 255 -17.57 -5.44 26.69
CA GLN A 255 -17.92 -5.68 28.10
C GLN A 255 -18.25 -4.34 28.74
#